data_AF-A0AAW0C5V1-F1
#
_entry.id   AF-A0AAW0C5V1-F1
#
_cell.length_a   1.000
_cell.length_b   1.000
_cell.length_c   1.000
_cell.angle_alpha   90.00
_cell.angle_beta   90.00
_cell.angle_gamma   90.00
#
_symmetry.space_group_name_H-M   'P 1'
#
loop_
_entity.id
_entity.type
_entity.pdbx_description
1 polymer ?
#
loop_
_entity_poly.entity_id
_entity_poly.type
_entity_poly.pdbx_seq_one_letter_code
_entity_poly.pdbx_strand_id
1 'polypeptide(L)'
;LHSVAPKDCKLPDNLRLLITSRPQHWADISGNNMLEHPVFQQHALDTRLSVDEVRSFIVARMKEITPKKPGWENWPPPEKLQELSNEANGLFHYAATALHWIAGRIDKEGISCQNEVWDMVTEEGGLDRLYKVILTSFEDIGKPTRNEQRRGTRLACFRHVMGTILILWEPLSISQINALLVDIPKEKFDVGHFLQQMRGVLIPGKTTGSFEDATPQMHKSFRDYIMRVQDPAEFRILTGHAHFVTARSCMEVIVKAGSQSRDAVNYAVGNWYKHLREAQENEGATWEDGEIWVLLAQMGGEAAISIWTRADLIGLFLDVANVGWRLLKRVRAFPRCPPRRSCSLFLASSPLESVCFPPSPTASVLLTFSRLVASSSCVLFP
;
A
#
# COMPACT_ATOMS: atom_id res chain seq x y z
N LEU A 1 -1.36 -21.11 0.85
CA LEU A 1 -1.18 -22.20 -0.14
C LEU A 1 -2.40 -22.43 -1.03
N HIS A 2 -3.61 -21.97 -0.67
CA HIS A 2 -4.79 -21.97 -1.57
C HIS A 2 -4.62 -21.23 -2.91
N SER A 3 -3.53 -20.46 -3.08
CA SER A 3 -3.23 -19.69 -4.29
C SER A 3 -2.11 -20.28 -5.17
N VAL A 4 -1.53 -21.43 -4.81
CA VAL A 4 -0.42 -22.01 -5.59
C VAL A 4 -0.94 -22.89 -6.73
N ALA A 5 -2.09 -23.53 -6.55
CA ALA A 5 -2.84 -24.21 -7.59
C ALA A 5 -4.28 -24.47 -7.10
N PRO A 6 -5.31 -24.39 -7.95
CA PRO A 6 -6.63 -24.94 -7.65
C PRO A 6 -6.50 -26.42 -7.25
N LYS A 7 -7.37 -26.91 -6.36
CA LYS A 7 -7.37 -28.31 -5.90
C LYS A 7 -7.41 -29.34 -7.04
N ASP A 8 -7.89 -28.93 -8.21
CA ASP A 8 -8.10 -29.80 -9.37
C ASP A 8 -6.99 -29.66 -10.44
N CYS A 9 -5.97 -28.84 -10.17
CA CYS A 9 -4.88 -28.60 -11.10
C CYS A 9 -3.79 -29.67 -10.91
N LYS A 10 -3.78 -30.68 -11.79
CA LYS A 10 -2.66 -31.63 -11.88
C LYS A 10 -1.43 -30.91 -12.41
N LEU A 11 -0.44 -30.71 -11.54
CA LEU A 11 0.86 -30.18 -11.95
C LEU A 11 1.59 -31.22 -12.80
N PRO A 12 2.41 -30.80 -13.79
CA PRO A 12 3.20 -31.73 -14.60
C PRO A 12 4.15 -32.57 -13.75
N ASP A 13 4.34 -33.85 -14.10
CA ASP A 13 5.21 -34.79 -13.36
C ASP A 13 6.69 -34.37 -13.32
N ASN A 14 7.11 -33.46 -14.21
CA ASN A 14 8.47 -32.91 -14.26
C ASN A 14 8.66 -31.63 -13.43
N LEU A 15 7.64 -31.17 -12.68
CA LEU A 15 7.74 -30.00 -11.83
C LEU A 15 8.37 -30.34 -10.48
N ARG A 16 9.40 -29.59 -10.09
CA ARG A 16 9.99 -29.65 -8.73
C ARG A 16 9.68 -28.36 -8.00
N LEU A 17 9.08 -28.46 -6.81
CA LEU A 17 8.73 -27.33 -5.98
C LEU A 17 9.67 -27.23 -4.78
N LEU A 18 10.22 -26.04 -4.56
CA LEU A 18 10.87 -25.68 -3.30
C LEU A 18 9.90 -24.82 -2.50
N ILE A 19 9.50 -25.30 -1.32
CA ILE A 19 8.57 -24.59 -0.44
C ILE A 19 9.32 -24.20 0.83
N THR A 20 9.26 -22.93 1.19
CA THR A 20 9.78 -22.42 2.46
C THR A 20 8.61 -22.13 3.40
N SER A 21 8.73 -22.51 4.67
CA SER A 21 7.69 -22.26 5.68
C SER A 21 8.33 -22.09 7.07
N ARG A 22 7.60 -21.48 8.00
CA ARG A 22 8.00 -21.52 9.41
C ARG A 22 7.66 -22.89 10.00
N PRO A 23 8.44 -23.42 10.96
CA PRO A 23 8.24 -24.77 11.51
C PRO A 23 6.80 -25.03 11.99
N GLN A 24 6.15 -24.05 12.60
CA GLN A 24 4.78 -24.16 13.08
C GLN A 24 3.74 -24.40 11.98
N HIS A 25 3.99 -23.94 10.75
CA HIS A 25 3.08 -24.11 9.62
C HIS A 25 3.35 -25.40 8.85
N TRP A 26 4.47 -26.08 9.13
CA TRP A 26 4.80 -27.33 8.47
C TRP A 26 3.80 -28.44 8.82
N ALA A 27 3.32 -28.49 10.07
CA ALA A 27 2.30 -29.44 10.48
C ALA A 27 1.01 -29.29 9.66
N ASP A 28 0.58 -28.05 9.39
CA ASP A 28 -0.61 -27.77 8.56
C ASP A 28 -0.40 -28.18 7.09
N ILE A 29 0.82 -28.04 6.58
CA ILE A 29 1.21 -28.36 5.20
C ILE A 29 1.32 -29.87 5.00
N SER A 30 1.98 -30.56 5.94
CA SER A 30 2.28 -32.00 5.85
C SER A 30 1.15 -32.89 6.34
N GLY A 31 0.35 -32.44 7.32
CA GLY A 31 -0.68 -33.25 7.98
C GLY A 31 -2.04 -33.32 7.29
N ASN A 32 -2.32 -32.42 6.34
CA ASN A 32 -3.68 -32.30 5.77
C ASN A 32 -3.96 -33.16 4.53
N ASN A 33 -3.14 -34.19 4.21
CA ASN A 33 -3.24 -34.95 2.94
C ASN A 33 -3.28 -34.04 1.68
N MET A 34 -2.90 -32.76 1.80
CA MET A 34 -2.99 -31.76 0.72
C MET A 34 -1.83 -31.85 -0.27
N LEU A 35 -0.78 -32.59 0.07
CA LEU A 35 0.32 -32.87 -0.82
C LEU A 35 0.07 -34.23 -1.47
N GLU A 36 -0.55 -34.21 -2.65
CA GLU A 36 -0.64 -35.40 -3.51
C GLU A 36 0.74 -35.83 -4.03
N HIS A 37 1.72 -34.94 -3.96
CA HIS A 37 3.10 -35.18 -4.39
C HIS A 37 4.03 -35.55 -3.23
N PRO A 38 4.92 -36.55 -3.39
CA PRO A 38 5.86 -36.94 -2.36
C PRO A 38 6.83 -35.81 -2.01
N VAL A 39 6.92 -35.47 -0.72
CA VAL A 39 7.96 -34.57 -0.18
C VAL A 39 9.30 -35.31 -0.23
N PHE A 40 10.17 -34.92 -1.16
CA PHE A 40 11.42 -35.66 -1.42
C PHE A 40 12.54 -35.33 -0.42
N GLN A 41 12.58 -34.09 0.10
CA GLN A 41 13.63 -33.65 1.00
C GLN A 41 13.16 -32.50 1.89
N GLN A 42 13.20 -32.70 3.21
CA GLN A 42 12.93 -31.67 4.20
C GLN A 42 14.25 -31.22 4.82
N HIS A 43 14.53 -29.92 4.78
CA HIS A 43 15.66 -29.31 5.49
C HIS A 43 15.14 -28.39 6.59
N ALA A 44 15.49 -28.70 7.84
CA ALA A 44 15.34 -27.76 8.93
C ALA A 44 16.56 -26.83 8.94
N LEU A 45 16.33 -25.52 8.93
CA LEU A 45 17.39 -24.53 9.08
C LEU A 45 17.70 -24.37 10.58
N ASP A 46 18.96 -24.50 10.97
CA ASP A 46 19.41 -24.31 12.36
C ASP A 46 19.56 -22.82 12.69
N THR A 47 18.84 -22.38 13.71
CA THR A 47 18.93 -21.02 14.26
C THR A 47 20.30 -20.67 14.82
N ARG A 48 21.12 -21.62 15.28
CA ARG A 48 22.45 -21.29 15.81
C ARG A 48 23.43 -20.86 14.73
N LEU A 49 23.43 -21.55 13.59
CA LEU A 49 24.24 -21.17 12.43
C LEU A 49 23.90 -19.74 11.96
N SER A 50 22.62 -19.34 12.09
CA SER A 50 22.19 -18.00 11.69
C SER A 50 22.83 -16.87 12.51
N VAL A 51 23.23 -17.09 13.76
CA VAL A 51 23.83 -16.03 14.61
C VAL A 51 25.22 -15.66 14.11
N ASP A 52 26.08 -16.64 13.84
CA ASP A 52 27.44 -16.40 13.34
C ASP A 52 27.43 -15.87 11.91
N GLU A 53 26.49 -16.34 11.09
CA GLU A 53 26.28 -15.83 9.73
C GLU A 53 25.81 -14.38 9.72
N VAL A 54 24.83 -14.02 10.56
CA VAL A 54 24.34 -12.64 10.70
C VAL A 54 25.44 -11.73 11.24
N ARG A 55 26.23 -12.17 12.22
CA ARG A 55 27.39 -11.40 12.71
C ARG A 55 28.38 -11.12 11.58
N SER A 56 28.71 -12.14 10.79
CA SER A 56 29.62 -12.01 9.65
C SER A 56 29.07 -11.06 8.59
N PHE A 57 27.76 -11.15 8.32
CA PHE A 57 27.04 -10.23 7.44
C PHE A 57 27.10 -8.78 7.93
N ILE A 58 26.83 -8.53 9.22
CA ILE A 58 26.92 -7.19 9.83
C ILE A 58 28.32 -6.61 9.66
N VAL A 59 29.36 -7.38 10.01
CA VAL A 59 30.75 -6.92 9.90
C VAL A 59 31.12 -6.60 8.46
N ALA A 60 30.77 -7.49 7.52
CA ALA A 60 31.05 -7.28 6.10
C ALA A 60 30.36 -6.03 5.58
N ARG A 61 29.06 -5.88 5.86
CA ARG A 61 28.26 -4.77 5.37
C ARG A 61 28.64 -3.43 6.00
N MET A 62 29.04 -3.42 7.27
CA MET A 62 29.55 -2.21 7.93
C MET A 62 30.81 -1.68 7.24
N LYS A 63 31.73 -2.56 6.83
CA LYS A 63 32.92 -2.14 6.07
C LYS A 63 32.58 -1.49 4.73
N GLU A 64 31.45 -1.84 4.13
CA GLU A 64 30.99 -1.27 2.86
C GLU A 64 30.35 0.11 3.05
N ILE A 65 29.59 0.30 4.13
CA ILE A 65 28.85 1.57 4.37
C ILE A 65 29.66 2.60 5.16
N THR A 66 30.70 2.20 5.89
CA THR A 66 31.59 3.14 6.59
C THR A 66 32.36 4.01 5.58
N PRO A 67 32.26 5.35 5.66
CA PRO A 67 33.00 6.25 4.80
C PRO A 67 34.52 6.13 4.98
N LYS A 68 35.26 6.13 3.87
CA LYS A 68 36.74 6.16 3.86
C LYS A 68 37.28 7.60 3.93
N LYS A 69 37.02 8.30 5.04
CA LYS A 69 37.40 9.71 5.24
C LYS A 69 37.81 9.98 6.70
N PRO A 70 38.51 11.10 6.99
CA PRO A 70 38.90 11.46 8.36
C PRO A 70 37.73 11.40 9.35
N GLY A 71 37.97 10.77 10.50
CA GLY A 71 36.99 10.62 11.58
C GLY A 71 36.23 9.29 11.57
N TRP A 72 36.54 8.36 10.66
CA TRP A 72 35.88 7.03 10.57
C TRP A 72 36.85 5.86 10.76
N GLU A 73 38.13 6.12 10.99
CA GLU A 73 39.21 5.12 10.97
C GLU A 73 39.01 3.96 11.96
N ASN A 74 38.37 4.24 13.09
CA ASN A 74 38.08 3.28 14.15
C ASN A 74 36.57 3.07 14.36
N TRP A 75 35.75 3.47 13.38
CA TRP A 75 34.30 3.38 13.46
C TRP A 75 33.76 2.28 12.52
N PRO A 76 32.86 1.41 12.99
CA PRO A 76 32.38 1.33 14.37
C PRO A 76 33.32 0.54 15.31
N PRO A 77 33.26 0.80 16.62
CA PRO A 77 33.93 -0.02 17.61
C PRO A 77 33.45 -1.49 17.57
N PRO A 78 34.33 -2.49 17.75
CA PRO A 78 33.95 -3.90 17.78
C PRO A 78 32.84 -4.24 18.77
N GLU A 79 32.77 -3.51 19.89
CA GLU A 79 31.76 -3.69 20.94
C GLU A 79 30.36 -3.34 20.41
N LYS A 80 30.23 -2.26 19.65
CA LYS A 80 28.94 -1.85 19.04
C LYS A 80 28.48 -2.82 17.95
N LEU A 81 29.42 -3.41 17.20
CA LEU A 81 29.11 -4.48 16.26
C LEU A 81 28.58 -5.74 16.97
N GLN A 82 29.16 -6.06 18.13
CA GLN A 82 28.71 -7.18 18.95
C GLN A 82 27.31 -6.92 19.52
N GLU A 83 27.05 -5.72 20.07
CA GLU A 83 25.73 -5.32 20.55
C GLU A 83 24.68 -5.45 19.45
N LEU A 84 24.93 -4.91 18.25
CA LEU A 84 24.02 -5.01 17.12
C LEU A 84 23.78 -6.48 16.71
N SER A 85 24.82 -7.32 16.75
CA SER A 85 24.71 -8.74 16.41
C SER A 85 23.86 -9.49 17.43
N ASN A 86 23.97 -9.14 18.71
CA ASN A 86 23.16 -9.71 19.78
C ASN A 86 21.68 -9.33 19.63
N GLU A 87 21.39 -8.06 19.37
CA GLU A 87 20.02 -7.60 19.11
C GLU A 87 19.42 -8.23 17.85
N ALA A 88 20.24 -8.44 16.81
CA ALA A 88 19.79 -9.13 15.61
C ALA A 88 19.41 -10.59 15.89
N ASN A 89 20.06 -11.25 16.85
CA ASN A 89 19.77 -12.62 17.29
C ASN A 89 19.54 -13.62 16.14
N GLY A 90 20.41 -13.58 15.12
CA GLY A 90 20.33 -14.45 13.94
C GLY A 90 19.28 -14.04 12.89
N LEU A 91 18.60 -12.89 13.06
CA LEU A 91 17.62 -12.38 12.10
C LEU A 91 18.28 -11.47 11.06
N PHE A 92 18.49 -12.01 9.85
CA PHE A 92 18.96 -11.22 8.70
C PHE A 92 18.08 -10.00 8.41
N HIS A 93 16.76 -10.11 8.59
CA HIS A 93 15.86 -8.97 8.41
C HIS A 93 16.19 -7.84 9.38
N TYR A 94 16.43 -8.14 10.67
CA TYR A 94 16.84 -7.13 11.65
C TYR A 94 18.15 -6.46 11.22
N ALA A 95 19.18 -7.26 10.96
CA ALA A 95 20.49 -6.77 10.58
C ALA A 95 20.44 -5.89 9.32
N ALA A 96 19.79 -6.37 8.25
CA ALA A 96 19.67 -5.62 7.00
C ALA A 96 18.90 -4.31 7.18
N THR A 97 17.80 -4.34 7.95
CA THR A 97 16.99 -3.14 8.27
C THR A 97 17.82 -2.12 9.05
N ALA A 98 18.53 -2.53 10.10
CA ALA A 98 19.34 -1.65 10.94
C ALA A 98 20.51 -1.03 10.14
N LEU A 99 21.24 -1.85 9.38
CA LEU A 99 22.36 -1.40 8.56
C LEU A 99 21.93 -0.41 7.46
N HIS A 100 20.76 -0.64 6.86
CA HIS A 100 20.19 0.30 5.89
C HIS A 100 19.87 1.65 6.53
N TRP A 101 19.26 1.64 7.72
CA TRP A 101 18.96 2.87 8.46
C TRP A 101 20.24 3.62 8.88
N ILE A 102 21.26 2.89 9.37
CA ILE A 102 22.58 3.44 9.71
C ILE A 102 23.20 4.11 8.48
N ALA A 103 23.25 3.42 7.32
CA ALA A 103 23.79 3.98 6.09
C ALA A 103 23.08 5.30 5.71
N GLY A 104 21.75 5.34 5.78
CA GLY A 104 20.98 6.56 5.51
C GLY A 104 21.29 7.72 6.46
N ARG A 105 21.54 7.44 7.74
CA ARG A 105 21.98 8.47 8.71
C ARG A 105 23.38 8.97 8.41
N ILE A 106 24.31 8.09 8.06
CA ILE A 106 25.67 8.47 7.63
C ILE A 106 25.60 9.41 6.42
N ASP A 107 24.78 9.08 5.43
CA ASP A 107 24.62 9.89 4.21
C ASP A 107 24.02 11.27 4.51
N LYS A 108 23.03 11.34 5.42
CA LYS A 108 22.33 12.59 5.77
C LYS A 108 23.13 13.49 6.72
N GLU A 109 23.78 12.91 7.72
CA GLU A 109 24.30 13.64 8.90
C GLU A 109 25.83 13.52 9.05
N GLY A 110 26.48 12.66 8.27
CA GLY A 110 27.93 12.49 8.29
C GLY A 110 28.44 12.04 9.67
N ILE A 111 29.54 12.64 10.12
CA ILE A 111 30.23 12.26 11.37
C ILE A 111 29.36 12.53 12.60
N SER A 112 28.43 13.50 12.54
CA SER A 112 27.63 13.91 13.71
C SER A 112 26.74 12.79 14.26
N CYS A 113 26.38 11.80 13.45
CA CYS A 113 25.51 10.70 13.86
C CYS A 113 26.23 9.53 14.53
N GLN A 114 27.58 9.50 14.54
CA GLN A 114 28.37 8.30 14.85
C GLN A 114 28.05 7.64 16.19
N ASN A 115 27.73 8.41 17.22
CA ASN A 115 27.37 7.89 18.54
C ASN A 115 25.86 7.59 18.63
N GLU A 116 25.03 8.52 18.14
CA GLU A 116 23.57 8.48 18.25
C GLU A 116 22.96 7.27 17.53
N VAL A 117 23.53 6.86 16.38
CA VAL A 117 22.98 5.75 15.59
C VAL A 117 23.02 4.42 16.33
N TRP A 118 24.09 4.17 17.10
CA TRP A 118 24.25 2.90 17.82
C TRP A 118 23.25 2.79 18.96
N ASP A 119 23.17 3.83 19.78
CA ASP A 119 22.27 3.84 20.93
C ASP A 119 20.80 3.63 20.51
N MET A 120 20.41 4.10 19.32
CA MET A 120 19.08 3.85 18.79
C MET A 120 18.82 2.40 18.35
N VAL A 121 19.80 1.74 17.76
CA VAL A 121 19.62 0.40 17.16
C VAL A 121 20.09 -0.75 18.06
N THR A 122 20.78 -0.45 19.17
CA THR A 122 21.24 -1.45 20.15
C THR A 122 20.48 -1.40 21.48
N GLU A 123 19.55 -0.46 21.66
CA GLU A 123 18.63 -0.47 22.82
C GLU A 123 17.67 -1.67 22.75
N GLU A 124 17.49 -2.34 23.88
CA GLU A 124 16.62 -3.52 23.98
C GLU A 124 15.21 -3.25 23.44
N GLY A 125 14.66 -4.24 22.72
CA GLY A 125 13.30 -4.19 22.19
C GLY A 125 13.14 -4.78 20.80
N GLY A 126 14.22 -5.32 20.22
CA GLY A 126 14.19 -6.09 18.97
C GLY A 126 13.55 -5.34 17.80
N LEU A 127 12.89 -6.09 16.91
CA LEU A 127 12.32 -5.53 15.68
C LEU A 127 11.31 -4.39 15.92
N ASP A 128 10.52 -4.46 16.98
CA ASP A 128 9.53 -3.43 17.31
C ASP A 128 10.20 -2.09 17.60
N ARG A 129 11.28 -2.12 18.40
CA ARG A 129 12.07 -0.92 18.69
C ARG A 129 12.74 -0.38 17.43
N LEU A 130 13.32 -1.25 16.62
CA LEU A 130 13.94 -0.87 15.36
C LEU A 130 12.93 -0.20 14.41
N TYR A 131 11.72 -0.73 14.29
CA TYR A 131 10.66 -0.10 13.50
C TYR A 131 10.23 1.24 14.06
N LYS A 132 10.09 1.36 15.39
CA LYS A 132 9.84 2.65 16.04
C LYS A 132 10.90 3.67 15.65
N VAL A 133 12.18 3.34 15.78
CA VAL A 133 13.31 4.22 15.42
C VAL A 133 13.25 4.66 13.97
N ILE A 134 12.97 3.75 13.04
CA ILE A 134 12.87 4.06 11.61
C ILE A 134 11.72 5.05 11.34
N LEU A 135 10.55 4.78 11.90
CA LEU A 135 9.36 5.61 11.71
C LEU A 135 9.51 6.99 12.37
N THR A 136 10.08 7.06 13.57
CA THR A 136 10.32 8.33 14.24
C THR A 136 11.43 9.14 13.57
N SER A 137 12.44 8.48 13.02
CA SER A 137 13.49 9.13 12.23
C SER A 137 12.96 9.69 10.91
N PHE A 138 12.04 8.98 10.26
CA PHE A 138 11.37 9.45 9.04
C PHE A 138 10.65 10.79 9.28
N GLU A 139 9.99 10.92 10.43
CA GLU A 139 9.28 12.14 10.78
C GLU A 139 10.16 13.20 11.49
N ASP A 140 11.46 12.94 11.70
CA ASP A 140 12.32 13.75 12.58
C ASP A 140 11.64 14.03 13.95
N ILE A 141 10.86 13.06 14.47
CA ILE A 141 10.15 13.16 15.75
C ILE A 141 11.19 13.35 16.86
N GLY A 142 11.01 14.42 17.67
CA GLY A 142 11.96 14.82 18.71
C GLY A 142 12.96 15.89 18.28
N LYS A 143 13.06 16.21 16.99
CA LYS A 143 13.75 17.43 16.52
C LYS A 143 12.75 18.58 16.48
N PRO A 144 13.14 19.82 16.82
CA PRO A 144 12.28 21.00 16.78
C PRO A 144 11.94 21.36 15.31
N THR A 145 11.08 20.57 14.67
CA THR A 145 10.47 20.93 13.40
C THR A 145 9.24 21.77 13.71
N ARG A 146 9.37 23.08 13.50
CA ARG A 146 8.39 24.13 13.84
C ARG A 146 7.03 24.04 13.12
N ASN A 147 6.67 22.93 12.49
CA ASN A 147 5.48 22.89 11.61
C ASN A 147 4.66 21.60 11.76
N GLU A 148 3.72 21.61 12.71
CA GLU A 148 2.73 20.55 12.96
C GLU A 148 1.96 20.16 11.70
N GLN A 149 1.65 21.13 10.83
CA GLN A 149 0.97 20.88 9.55
C GLN A 149 1.81 20.01 8.61
N ARG A 150 3.14 20.21 8.57
CA ARG A 150 4.04 19.41 7.75
C ARG A 150 4.08 17.96 8.23
N ARG A 151 4.14 17.75 9.55
CA ARG A 151 4.09 16.42 10.16
C ARG A 151 2.76 15.72 9.85
N GLY A 152 1.64 16.42 10.05
CA GLY A 152 0.31 15.87 9.71
C GLY A 152 0.21 15.45 8.25
N THR A 153 0.74 16.25 7.33
CA THR A 153 0.77 15.93 5.90
C THR A 153 1.63 14.69 5.60
N ARG A 154 2.84 14.60 6.16
CA ARG A 154 3.71 13.43 5.93
C ARG A 154 3.16 12.15 6.55
N LEU A 155 2.55 12.21 7.73
CA LEU A 155 1.87 11.06 8.34
C LEU A 155 0.67 10.59 7.50
N ALA A 156 -0.13 11.53 6.97
CA ALA A 156 -1.22 11.19 6.07
C ALA A 156 -0.70 10.50 4.79
N CYS A 157 0.36 11.04 4.18
CA CYS A 157 0.99 10.45 2.99
C CYS A 157 1.63 9.09 3.29
N PHE A 158 2.28 8.93 4.45
CA PHE A 158 2.79 7.64 4.92
C PHE A 158 1.68 6.60 4.96
N ARG A 159 0.56 6.90 5.63
CA ARG A 159 -0.58 5.97 5.75
C ARG A 159 -1.18 5.66 4.39
N HIS A 160 -1.25 6.63 3.49
CA HIS A 160 -1.78 6.46 2.14
C HIS A 160 -0.89 5.54 1.29
N VAL A 161 0.41 5.83 1.20
CA VAL A 161 1.37 5.05 0.41
C VAL A 161 1.53 3.64 0.97
N MET A 162 1.83 3.53 2.27
CA MET A 162 2.05 2.24 2.91
C MET A 162 0.74 1.44 3.00
N GLY A 163 -0.37 2.11 3.25
CA GLY A 163 -1.69 1.50 3.27
C GLY A 163 -2.03 0.92 1.91
N THR A 164 -1.80 1.67 0.83
CA THR A 164 -1.99 1.19 -0.55
C THR A 164 -1.15 -0.07 -0.80
N ILE A 165 0.16 -0.04 -0.58
CA ILE A 165 1.06 -1.19 -0.78
C ILE A 165 0.59 -2.43 0.00
N LEU A 166 0.04 -2.25 1.20
CA LEU A 166 -0.45 -3.32 2.06
C LEU A 166 -1.67 -4.05 1.49
N ILE A 167 -2.55 -3.32 0.77
CA ILE A 167 -3.86 -3.80 0.32
C ILE A 167 -3.98 -4.02 -1.20
N LEU A 168 -2.90 -3.81 -1.96
CA LEU A 168 -2.87 -4.12 -3.39
C LEU A 168 -3.15 -5.62 -3.63
N TRP A 169 -4.04 -5.94 -4.58
CA TRP A 169 -4.27 -7.34 -4.99
C TRP A 169 -3.15 -7.88 -5.87
N GLU A 170 -2.53 -6.99 -6.65
CA GLU A 170 -1.42 -7.31 -7.52
C GLU A 170 -0.26 -6.38 -7.17
N PRO A 171 0.97 -6.92 -7.03
CA PRO A 171 2.11 -6.10 -6.68
C PRO A 171 2.41 -5.11 -7.81
N LEU A 172 2.45 -3.81 -7.52
CA LEU A 172 2.79 -2.76 -8.47
C LEU A 172 4.27 -2.35 -8.33
N SER A 173 4.90 -1.94 -9.42
CA SER A 173 6.22 -1.29 -9.38
C SER A 173 6.14 0.09 -8.73
N ILE A 174 7.28 0.65 -8.32
CA ILE A 174 7.34 2.01 -7.75
C ILE A 174 6.82 3.05 -8.75
N SER A 175 7.17 2.94 -10.03
CA SER A 175 6.65 3.82 -11.08
C SER A 175 5.13 3.70 -11.25
N GLN A 176 4.58 2.49 -11.13
CA GLN A 176 3.13 2.25 -11.17
C GLN A 176 2.43 2.78 -9.91
N ILE A 177 3.04 2.66 -8.72
CA ILE A 177 2.52 3.23 -7.48
C ILE A 177 2.52 4.76 -7.56
N ASN A 178 3.59 5.38 -8.06
CA ASN A 178 3.66 6.83 -8.30
C ASN A 178 2.54 7.30 -9.25
N ALA A 179 2.28 6.55 -10.31
CA ALA A 179 1.20 6.85 -11.26
C ALA A 179 -0.19 6.59 -10.68
N LEU A 180 -0.34 5.62 -9.77
CA LEU A 180 -1.61 5.34 -9.10
C LEU A 180 -1.95 6.43 -8.09
N LEU A 181 -0.98 6.87 -7.29
CA LEU A 181 -1.14 7.86 -6.21
C LEU A 181 -1.03 9.30 -6.74
N VAL A 182 -1.68 9.58 -7.87
CA VAL A 182 -1.72 10.91 -8.51
C VAL A 182 -2.38 11.98 -7.63
N ASP A 183 -3.16 11.55 -6.63
CA ASP A 183 -3.79 12.42 -5.64
C ASP A 183 -2.80 12.95 -4.58
N ILE A 184 -1.55 12.48 -4.59
CA ILE A 184 -0.44 13.01 -3.79
C ILE A 184 0.44 13.89 -4.68
N PRO A 185 0.37 15.23 -4.57
CA PRO A 185 1.24 16.12 -5.33
C PRO A 185 2.70 15.92 -4.96
N LYS A 186 3.57 15.75 -5.95
CA LYS A 186 5.01 15.49 -5.75
C LYS A 186 5.70 16.59 -4.95
N GLU A 187 5.25 17.84 -5.09
CA GLU A 187 5.77 19.00 -4.36
C GLU A 187 5.44 18.93 -2.86
N LYS A 188 4.36 18.24 -2.49
CA LYS A 188 3.96 18.02 -1.09
C LYS A 188 4.65 16.79 -0.51
N PHE A 189 4.74 15.71 -1.29
CA PHE A 189 5.33 14.45 -0.85
C PHE A 189 5.85 13.65 -2.04
N ASP A 190 7.17 13.46 -2.10
CA ASP A 190 7.80 12.64 -3.13
C ASP A 190 7.71 11.15 -2.75
N VAL A 191 6.75 10.44 -3.33
CA VAL A 191 6.47 9.03 -3.05
C VAL A 191 7.67 8.13 -3.42
N GLY A 192 8.35 8.39 -4.55
CA GLY A 192 9.53 7.63 -4.95
C GLY A 192 10.67 7.79 -3.95
N HIS A 193 10.96 9.03 -3.54
CA HIS A 193 11.98 9.30 -2.51
C HIS A 193 11.60 8.69 -1.15
N PHE A 194 10.32 8.74 -0.78
CA PHE A 194 9.84 8.09 0.43
C PHE A 194 10.06 6.58 0.40
N LEU A 195 9.68 5.90 -0.68
CA LEU A 195 9.89 4.45 -0.83
C LEU A 195 11.38 4.08 -0.86
N GLN A 196 12.24 4.96 -1.39
CA GLN A 196 13.69 4.82 -1.32
C GLN A 196 14.18 4.82 0.14
N GLN A 197 13.68 5.72 0.98
CA GLN A 197 14.02 5.80 2.41
C GLN A 197 13.48 4.59 3.20
N MET A 198 12.34 4.05 2.79
CA MET A 198 11.70 2.91 3.46
C MET A 198 12.22 1.54 2.97
N ARG A 199 13.24 1.48 2.11
CA ARG A 199 13.85 0.22 1.62
C ARG A 199 14.36 -0.70 2.72
N GLY A 200 14.67 -0.17 3.91
CA GLY A 200 15.05 -0.99 5.06
C GLY A 200 13.93 -1.90 5.55
N VAL A 201 12.67 -1.51 5.36
CA VAL A 201 11.47 -2.26 5.80
C VAL A 201 10.63 -2.79 4.62
N LEU A 202 10.90 -2.28 3.42
CA LEU A 202 10.36 -2.75 2.15
C LEU A 202 11.37 -3.68 1.47
N ILE A 203 11.01 -4.94 1.31
CA ILE A 203 11.76 -5.89 0.51
C ILE A 203 11.68 -5.43 -0.95
N PRO A 204 12.81 -5.21 -1.63
CA PRO A 204 12.80 -5.01 -3.06
C PRO A 204 12.27 -6.30 -3.71
N GLY A 205 11.16 -6.20 -4.44
CA GLY A 205 10.65 -7.30 -5.26
C GLY A 205 11.61 -7.65 -6.40
N LYS A 206 11.16 -8.49 -7.34
CA LYS A 206 11.95 -8.88 -8.50
C LYS A 206 12.42 -7.63 -9.28
N THR A 207 13.67 -7.25 -9.13
CA THR A 207 14.29 -6.17 -9.90
C THR A 207 15.07 -6.78 -11.06
N THR A 208 14.58 -6.58 -12.28
CA THR A 208 15.36 -6.83 -13.50
C THR A 208 15.96 -5.53 -14.07
N GLY A 209 15.83 -4.40 -13.36
CA GLY A 209 16.15 -3.07 -13.85
C GLY A 209 16.39 -2.03 -12.75
N SER A 210 15.85 -0.83 -12.95
CA SER A 210 16.04 0.32 -12.06
C SER A 210 15.23 0.21 -10.76
N PHE A 211 15.42 1.14 -9.82
CA PHE A 211 14.59 1.20 -8.61
C PHE A 211 13.11 1.40 -8.91
N GLU A 212 12.79 2.19 -9.94
CA GLU A 212 11.41 2.47 -10.35
C GLU A 212 10.67 1.22 -10.84
N ASP A 213 11.42 0.20 -11.28
CA ASP A 213 10.89 -1.09 -11.73
C ASP A 213 10.72 -2.09 -10.58
N ALA A 214 11.24 -1.77 -9.39
CA ALA A 214 11.10 -2.62 -8.22
C ALA A 214 9.65 -2.66 -7.76
N THR A 215 9.19 -3.83 -7.34
CA THR A 215 7.89 -3.99 -6.69
C THR A 215 8.08 -4.02 -5.17
N PRO A 216 7.78 -2.95 -4.43
CA PRO A 216 8.01 -2.93 -2.99
C PRO A 216 7.06 -3.92 -2.29
N GLN A 217 7.63 -4.78 -1.44
CA GLN A 217 6.87 -5.71 -0.61
C GLN A 217 7.17 -5.46 0.86
N MET A 218 6.17 -5.57 1.74
CA MET A 218 6.42 -5.45 3.18
C MET A 218 6.81 -6.80 3.77
N HIS A 219 7.86 -6.82 4.58
CA HIS A 219 8.11 -7.99 5.41
C HIS A 219 6.94 -8.18 6.41
N LYS A 220 6.55 -9.43 6.65
CA LYS A 220 5.39 -9.76 7.50
C LYS A 220 5.46 -9.09 8.88
N SER A 221 6.61 -9.09 9.55
CA SER A 221 6.73 -8.46 10.88
C SER A 221 6.51 -6.96 10.85
N PHE A 222 6.94 -6.26 9.78
CA PHE A 222 6.69 -4.83 9.66
C PHE A 222 5.21 -4.53 9.37
N ARG A 223 4.59 -5.34 8.51
CA ARG A 223 3.13 -5.30 8.28
C ARG A 223 2.36 -5.47 9.60
N ASP A 224 2.69 -6.52 10.36
CA ASP A 224 2.04 -6.80 11.64
C ASP A 224 2.26 -5.63 12.63
N TYR A 225 3.46 -5.04 12.62
CA TYR A 225 3.81 -3.89 13.45
C TYR A 225 2.97 -2.64 13.13
N ILE A 226 2.77 -2.28 11.87
CA ILE A 226 2.04 -1.05 11.49
C ILE A 226 0.51 -1.22 11.53
N MET A 227 -0.01 -2.44 11.60
CA MET A 227 -1.46 -2.69 11.64
C MET A 227 -2.04 -2.78 13.07
N ARG A 228 -1.22 -3.16 14.06
CA ARG A 228 -1.67 -3.34 15.45
C ARG A 228 -1.86 -2.01 16.18
N VAL A 229 -2.05 -2.05 17.50
CA VAL A 229 -1.89 -0.87 18.35
C VAL A 229 -0.44 -0.87 18.83
N GLN A 230 0.29 0.19 18.50
CA GLN A 230 1.71 0.35 18.83
C GLN A 230 2.02 1.80 19.18
N ASP A 231 3.23 2.01 19.71
CA ASP A 231 3.81 3.34 19.90
C ASP A 231 4.89 3.59 18.83
N PRO A 232 4.75 4.62 17.95
CA PRO A 232 3.73 5.66 17.97
C PRO A 232 2.46 5.25 17.20
N ALA A 233 1.29 5.50 17.81
CA ALA A 233 -0.01 5.09 17.27
C ALA A 233 -0.37 5.79 15.95
N GLU A 234 0.25 6.94 15.67
CA GLU A 234 0.04 7.69 14.44
C GLU A 234 0.55 6.97 13.19
N PHE A 235 1.45 6.00 13.29
CA PHE A 235 1.86 5.19 12.13
C PHE A 235 0.92 4.03 11.85
N ARG A 236 -0.13 3.85 12.67
CA ARG A 236 -1.07 2.77 12.49
C ARG A 236 -1.84 2.90 11.18
N ILE A 237 -1.91 1.81 10.43
CA ILE A 237 -2.68 1.68 9.20
C ILE A 237 -3.93 0.87 9.47
N LEU A 238 -5.08 1.47 9.18
CA LEU A 238 -6.38 0.78 9.18
C LEU A 238 -6.70 0.37 7.75
N THR A 239 -6.94 -0.92 7.52
CA THR A 239 -7.18 -1.48 6.19
C THR A 239 -8.40 -0.85 5.52
N GLY A 240 -9.50 -0.66 6.24
CA GLY A 240 -10.71 -0.01 5.70
C GLY A 240 -10.42 1.39 5.17
N HIS A 241 -9.64 2.19 5.91
CA HIS A 241 -9.22 3.52 5.46
C HIS A 241 -8.26 3.43 4.27
N ALA A 242 -7.28 2.51 4.29
CA ALA A 242 -6.37 2.29 3.16
C ALA A 242 -7.12 1.94 1.87
N HIS A 243 -8.06 1.00 1.93
CA HIS A 243 -8.94 0.66 0.81
C HIS A 243 -9.73 1.88 0.32
N PHE A 244 -10.24 2.72 1.23
CA PHE A 244 -10.99 3.92 0.87
C PHE A 244 -10.13 4.90 0.06
N VAL A 245 -8.95 5.26 0.58
CA VAL A 245 -8.07 6.23 -0.09
C VAL A 245 -7.50 5.68 -1.39
N THR A 246 -7.16 4.39 -1.47
CA THR A 246 -6.71 3.75 -2.71
C THR A 246 -7.81 3.72 -3.77
N ALA A 247 -9.08 3.51 -3.37
CA ALA A 247 -10.20 3.59 -4.31
C ALA A 247 -10.32 4.98 -4.93
N ARG A 248 -10.15 6.04 -4.13
CA ARG A 248 -10.13 7.43 -4.59
C ARG A 248 -9.01 7.67 -5.58
N SER A 249 -7.78 7.25 -5.27
CA SER A 249 -6.64 7.33 -6.20
C SER A 249 -6.93 6.61 -7.53
N CYS A 250 -7.51 5.41 -7.49
CA CYS A 250 -7.90 4.69 -8.71
C CYS A 250 -8.90 5.49 -9.55
N MET A 251 -9.94 6.06 -8.93
CA MET A 251 -10.92 6.89 -9.63
C MET A 251 -10.29 8.12 -10.26
N GLU A 252 -9.38 8.80 -9.54
CA GLU A 252 -8.67 9.94 -10.07
C GLU A 252 -7.84 9.60 -11.31
N VAL A 253 -7.14 8.46 -11.29
CA VAL A 253 -6.39 7.97 -12.46
C VAL A 253 -7.31 7.77 -13.66
N ILE A 254 -8.49 7.18 -13.44
CA ILE A 254 -9.49 6.94 -14.49
C ILE A 254 -10.03 8.27 -15.04
N VAL A 255 -10.37 9.22 -14.17
CA VAL A 255 -10.89 10.54 -14.58
C VAL A 255 -9.82 11.34 -15.34
N LYS A 256 -8.54 11.22 -14.96
CA LYS A 256 -7.41 12.00 -15.50
C LYS A 256 -6.64 11.29 -16.62
N ALA A 257 -7.10 10.16 -17.16
CA ALA A 257 -6.29 9.19 -17.91
C ALA A 257 -5.67 9.65 -19.26
N GLY A 258 -5.71 10.95 -19.59
CA GLY A 258 -4.97 11.51 -20.73
C GLY A 258 -3.44 11.50 -20.57
N SER A 259 -2.89 11.29 -19.36
CA SER A 259 -1.46 11.44 -19.08
C SER A 259 -0.80 10.33 -18.24
N GLN A 260 -1.52 9.26 -17.90
CA GLN A 260 -1.05 8.27 -16.90
C GLN A 260 -0.47 7.00 -17.52
N SER A 261 0.36 6.29 -16.73
CA SER A 261 0.92 4.98 -17.11
C SER A 261 -0.19 3.97 -17.40
N ARG A 262 -0.05 3.22 -18.50
CA ARG A 262 -1.03 2.21 -18.95
C ARG A 262 -1.33 1.16 -17.88
N ASP A 263 -0.33 0.78 -17.09
CA ASP A 263 -0.50 -0.25 -16.06
C ASP A 263 -1.22 0.26 -14.82
N ALA A 264 -0.96 1.51 -14.40
CA ALA A 264 -1.71 2.14 -13.32
C ALA A 264 -3.19 2.29 -13.69
N VAL A 265 -3.49 2.64 -14.94
CA VAL A 265 -4.85 2.69 -15.48
C VAL A 265 -5.50 1.29 -15.46
N ASN A 266 -4.78 0.24 -15.87
CA ASN A 266 -5.30 -1.13 -15.84
C ASN A 266 -5.65 -1.58 -14.42
N TYR A 267 -4.75 -1.35 -13.46
CA TYR A 267 -5.00 -1.66 -12.05
C TYR A 267 -6.21 -0.88 -11.52
N ALA A 268 -6.25 0.44 -11.78
CA ALA A 268 -7.33 1.31 -11.34
C ALA A 268 -8.68 0.81 -11.85
N VAL A 269 -8.81 0.59 -13.17
CA VAL A 269 -10.03 0.11 -13.82
C VAL A 269 -10.48 -1.24 -13.25
N GLY A 270 -9.54 -2.16 -13.03
CA GLY A 270 -9.84 -3.51 -12.55
C GLY A 270 -10.20 -3.61 -11.07
N ASN A 271 -9.83 -2.62 -10.23
CA ASN A 271 -9.83 -2.79 -8.78
C ASN A 271 -10.47 -1.66 -7.95
N TRP A 272 -10.77 -0.47 -8.51
CA TRP A 272 -11.32 0.65 -7.72
C TRP A 272 -12.60 0.28 -6.92
N TYR A 273 -13.52 -0.47 -7.54
CA TYR A 273 -14.78 -0.88 -6.93
C TYR A 273 -14.60 -1.97 -5.87
N LYS A 274 -13.59 -2.83 -6.03
CA LYS A 274 -13.21 -3.82 -5.03
C LYS A 274 -12.68 -3.10 -3.80
N HIS A 275 -11.83 -2.07 -4.00
CA HIS A 275 -11.34 -1.25 -2.89
C HIS A 275 -12.49 -0.55 -2.15
N LEU A 276 -13.45 0.04 -2.87
CA LEU A 276 -14.64 0.60 -2.22
C LEU A 276 -15.43 -0.42 -1.41
N ARG A 277 -15.62 -1.63 -1.93
CA ARG A 277 -16.34 -2.69 -1.22
C ARG A 277 -15.64 -3.06 0.08
N GLU A 278 -14.34 -3.32 0.03
CA GLU A 278 -13.54 -3.65 1.21
C GLU A 278 -13.52 -2.52 2.24
N ALA A 279 -13.48 -1.26 1.78
CA ALA A 279 -13.59 -0.11 2.66
C ALA A 279 -14.94 -0.06 3.42
N GLN A 280 -16.01 -0.58 2.83
CA GLN A 280 -17.35 -0.57 3.44
C GLN A 280 -17.56 -1.69 4.45
N GLU A 281 -16.93 -2.83 4.19
CA GLU A 281 -17.03 -4.04 5.00
C GLU A 281 -16.13 -3.97 6.23
N ASN A 282 -15.03 -3.21 6.16
CA ASN A 282 -14.15 -2.96 7.30
C ASN A 282 -14.60 -1.70 8.09
N GLU A 283 -14.97 -1.89 9.36
CA GLU A 283 -15.33 -0.79 10.28
C GLU A 283 -14.15 0.19 10.48
N GLY A 284 -14.41 1.50 10.45
CA GLY A 284 -13.43 2.55 10.73
C GLY A 284 -13.14 3.54 9.60
N ALA A 285 -13.66 3.33 8.39
CA ALA A 285 -13.64 4.37 7.34
C ALA A 285 -14.73 5.41 7.63
N THR A 286 -14.35 6.64 7.96
CA THR A 286 -15.25 7.79 7.96
C THR A 286 -15.46 8.22 6.50
N TRP A 287 -16.63 7.93 5.96
CA TRP A 287 -17.02 8.24 4.57
C TRP A 287 -17.37 9.73 4.35
N GLU A 288 -16.81 10.63 5.15
CA GLU A 288 -17.10 12.06 5.14
C GLU A 288 -16.38 12.81 4.01
N ASP A 289 -15.95 12.11 2.97
CA ASP A 289 -15.29 12.71 1.82
C ASP A 289 -16.30 12.91 0.68
N GLY A 290 -16.71 14.16 0.47
CA GLY A 290 -17.55 14.56 -0.67
C GLY A 290 -16.85 14.34 -2.02
N GLU A 291 -15.52 14.23 -2.05
CA GLU A 291 -14.74 14.07 -3.28
C GLU A 291 -15.06 12.77 -3.99
N ILE A 292 -15.39 11.70 -3.26
CA ILE A 292 -15.72 10.41 -3.88
C ILE A 292 -16.96 10.49 -4.77
N TRP A 293 -17.95 11.31 -4.37
CA TRP A 293 -19.18 11.51 -5.13
C TRP A 293 -18.92 12.34 -6.39
N VAL A 294 -18.01 13.32 -6.29
CA VAL A 294 -17.56 14.11 -7.44
C VAL A 294 -16.82 13.23 -8.44
N LEU A 295 -15.92 12.35 -7.96
CA LEU A 295 -15.20 11.42 -8.82
C LEU A 295 -16.14 10.43 -9.49
N LEU A 296 -17.09 9.84 -8.74
CA LEU A 296 -18.14 9.00 -9.31
C LEU A 296 -18.96 9.75 -10.38
N ALA A 297 -19.24 11.04 -10.17
CA ALA A 297 -19.89 11.90 -11.16
C ALA A 297 -19.07 12.03 -12.46
N GLN A 298 -17.77 12.24 -12.32
CA GLN A 298 -16.84 12.43 -13.43
C GLN A 298 -16.50 11.15 -14.19
N MET A 299 -16.67 9.97 -13.58
CA MET A 299 -16.46 8.68 -14.24
C MET A 299 -17.43 8.41 -15.40
N GLY A 300 -18.52 9.18 -15.50
CA GLY A 300 -19.44 9.18 -16.65
C GLY A 300 -19.05 10.14 -17.79
N GLY A 301 -17.93 10.87 -17.68
CA GLY A 301 -17.45 11.81 -18.70
C GLY A 301 -16.75 11.14 -19.89
N GLU A 302 -16.64 11.85 -21.01
CA GLU A 302 -16.11 11.30 -22.28
C GLU A 302 -14.71 10.68 -22.16
N ALA A 303 -13.82 11.30 -21.37
CA ALA A 303 -12.47 10.78 -21.12
C ALA A 303 -12.50 9.39 -20.46
N ALA A 304 -13.31 9.23 -19.41
CA ALA A 304 -13.48 7.96 -18.70
C ALA A 304 -14.18 6.90 -19.58
N ILE A 305 -15.19 7.33 -20.36
CA ILE A 305 -15.91 6.49 -21.33
C ILE A 305 -14.95 5.79 -22.30
N SER A 306 -13.97 6.51 -22.84
CA SER A 306 -12.98 5.93 -23.75
C SER A 306 -12.16 4.80 -23.13
N ILE A 307 -11.89 4.86 -21.82
CA ILE A 307 -11.19 3.81 -21.08
C ILE A 307 -12.10 2.61 -20.88
N TRP A 308 -13.36 2.86 -20.50
CA TRP A 308 -14.35 1.81 -20.27
C TRP A 308 -14.58 0.94 -21.51
N THR A 309 -14.65 1.57 -22.69
CA THR A 309 -14.86 0.86 -23.96
C THR A 309 -13.71 -0.07 -24.36
N ARG A 310 -12.52 0.10 -23.78
CA ARG A 310 -11.31 -0.70 -24.11
C ARG A 310 -11.12 -1.93 -23.23
N ALA A 311 -11.86 -2.06 -22.13
CA ALA A 311 -11.54 -2.99 -21.05
C ALA A 311 -12.58 -4.13 -20.83
N ASP A 312 -13.58 -4.28 -21.70
CA ASP A 312 -14.64 -5.32 -21.66
C ASP A 312 -15.24 -5.60 -20.25
N LEU A 313 -16.01 -4.63 -19.74
CA LEU A 313 -16.26 -4.45 -18.29
C LEU A 313 -17.72 -4.70 -17.85
N ILE A 314 -18.43 -5.68 -18.40
CA ILE A 314 -19.82 -5.98 -17.98
C ILE A 314 -19.93 -6.27 -16.47
N GLY A 315 -18.93 -6.93 -15.86
CA GLY A 315 -18.88 -7.17 -14.42
C GLY A 315 -18.74 -5.90 -13.56
N LEU A 316 -18.06 -4.88 -14.09
CA LEU A 316 -17.87 -3.59 -13.43
C LEU A 316 -19.21 -2.90 -13.20
N PHE A 317 -20.08 -2.86 -14.21
CA PHE A 317 -21.37 -2.18 -14.15
C PHE A 317 -22.25 -2.71 -13.01
N LEU A 318 -22.30 -4.03 -12.84
CA LEU A 318 -23.09 -4.68 -11.78
C LEU A 318 -22.54 -4.31 -10.40
N ASP A 319 -21.22 -4.25 -10.24
CA ASP A 319 -20.60 -3.92 -8.97
C ASP A 319 -20.73 -2.44 -8.61
N VAL A 320 -20.63 -1.52 -9.57
CA VAL A 320 -20.90 -0.10 -9.31
C VAL A 320 -22.34 0.14 -8.95
N ALA A 321 -23.27 -0.46 -9.69
CA ALA A 321 -24.69 -0.35 -9.39
C ALA A 321 -25.00 -0.88 -7.97
N ASN A 322 -24.38 -1.99 -7.57
CA ASN A 322 -24.53 -2.57 -6.24
C ASN A 322 -23.91 -1.71 -5.13
N VAL A 323 -22.67 -1.24 -5.32
CA VAL A 323 -21.96 -0.39 -4.36
C VAL A 323 -22.66 0.96 -4.20
N GLY A 324 -23.00 1.62 -5.31
CA GLY A 324 -23.75 2.87 -5.32
C GLY A 324 -25.12 2.74 -4.64
N TRP A 325 -25.87 1.67 -4.93
CA TRP A 325 -27.17 1.40 -4.29
C TRP A 325 -27.06 1.18 -2.78
N ARG A 326 -26.01 0.48 -2.31
CA ARG A 326 -25.76 0.26 -0.87
C ARG A 326 -25.30 1.53 -0.16
N LEU A 327 -24.46 2.35 -0.79
CA LEU A 327 -24.06 3.65 -0.25
C LEU A 327 -25.25 4.60 -0.10
N LEU A 328 -26.11 4.70 -1.12
CA LEU A 328 -27.33 5.50 -1.07
C LEU A 328 -28.28 5.06 0.05
N LYS A 329 -28.35 3.75 0.36
CA LYS A 329 -29.14 3.24 1.49
C LYS A 329 -28.61 3.68 2.86
N ARG A 330 -27.30 3.78 3.04
CA ARG A 330 -26.69 4.23 4.31
C ARG A 330 -26.83 5.73 4.52
N VAL A 331 -26.68 6.54 3.46
CA VAL A 331 -26.88 8.00 3.54
C VAL A 331 -28.34 8.35 3.92
N ARG A 332 -29.32 7.56 3.45
CA ARG A 332 -30.75 7.73 3.81
C ARG A 332 -31.11 7.33 5.25
N ALA A 333 -30.18 6.78 6.04
CA ALA A 333 -30.44 6.30 7.39
C ALA A 333 -30.20 7.34 8.51
N PHE A 334 -29.81 8.58 8.20
CA PHE A 334 -29.80 9.70 9.16
C PHE A 334 -31.21 10.31 9.35
N PRO A 335 -31.51 10.88 10.53
CA PRO A 335 -32.89 11.06 10.99
C PRO A 335 -33.65 12.09 10.14
N ARG A 336 -34.90 11.73 9.82
CA ARG A 336 -35.87 12.55 9.13
C ARG A 336 -36.01 13.92 9.81
N CYS A 337 -35.66 15.00 9.11
CA CYS A 337 -36.17 16.33 9.45
C CYS A 337 -37.70 16.38 9.28
N PRO A 338 -38.42 17.17 10.11
CA PRO A 338 -39.88 17.18 10.13
C PRO A 338 -40.49 17.90 8.91
N PRO A 339 -41.79 17.72 8.62
CA PRO A 339 -42.33 18.00 7.29
C PRO A 339 -42.62 19.49 7.06
N ARG A 340 -42.14 19.95 5.89
CA ARG A 340 -42.68 20.95 4.94
C ARG A 340 -43.11 22.33 5.44
N ARG A 341 -42.60 23.36 4.74
CA ARG A 341 -43.42 24.42 4.17
C ARG A 341 -43.09 24.65 2.70
N SER A 342 -44.14 24.96 1.96
CA SER A 342 -44.28 25.01 0.52
C SER A 342 -43.40 26.05 -0.17
N CYS A 343 -42.75 25.67 -1.27
CA CYS A 343 -42.36 26.57 -2.35
C CYS A 343 -42.57 25.86 -3.69
N SER A 344 -43.70 26.15 -4.32
CA SER A 344 -43.91 26.07 -5.76
C SER A 344 -42.94 27.01 -6.47
N LEU A 345 -42.32 26.62 -7.59
CA LEU A 345 -42.02 27.46 -8.76
C LEU A 345 -41.36 26.62 -9.89
N PHE A 346 -41.97 26.71 -11.09
CA PHE A 346 -41.50 26.51 -12.47
C PHE A 346 -40.76 25.23 -12.90
N LEU A 347 -41.51 24.37 -13.59
CA LEU A 347 -40.99 23.50 -14.66
C LEU A 347 -40.87 24.33 -15.95
N ALA A 348 -39.63 24.49 -16.45
CA ALA A 348 -39.37 24.87 -17.83
C ALA A 348 -38.71 23.68 -18.52
N SER A 349 -39.45 23.05 -19.42
CA SER A 349 -39.01 21.95 -20.26
C SER A 349 -38.28 22.52 -21.48
N SER A 350 -37.07 22.03 -21.77
CA SER A 350 -36.44 22.15 -23.10
C SER A 350 -35.91 20.79 -23.56
N PRO A 351 -36.02 20.46 -24.85
CA PRO A 351 -35.78 19.12 -25.37
C PRO A 351 -34.29 18.89 -25.68
N LEU A 352 -33.75 17.76 -25.27
CA LEU A 352 -32.47 17.26 -25.77
C LEU A 352 -32.72 16.53 -27.09
N GLU A 353 -32.23 17.10 -28.18
CA GLU A 353 -32.14 16.46 -29.49
C GLU A 353 -31.31 15.17 -29.40
N SER A 354 -31.85 14.12 -30.00
CA SER A 354 -31.28 12.78 -30.04
C SER A 354 -30.15 12.70 -31.07
N VAL A 355 -28.91 12.60 -30.60
CA VAL A 355 -27.79 12.13 -31.44
C VAL A 355 -27.78 10.61 -31.41
N CYS A 356 -28.20 9.99 -32.53
CA CYS A 356 -28.19 8.54 -32.72
C CYS A 356 -26.75 8.02 -32.89
N PHE A 357 -26.25 7.26 -31.90
CA PHE A 357 -25.12 6.35 -32.09
C PHE A 357 -25.64 4.91 -32.28
N PRO A 358 -24.95 4.07 -33.08
CA PRO A 358 -25.38 2.69 -33.34
C PRO A 358 -25.38 1.86 -32.04
N PRO A 359 -26.23 0.82 -31.93
CA PRO A 359 -26.42 0.10 -30.68
C PRO A 359 -25.23 -0.84 -30.45
N SER A 360 -24.21 -0.37 -29.73
CA SER A 360 -23.29 -1.27 -29.05
C SER A 360 -23.79 -1.51 -27.62
N PRO A 361 -23.64 -2.71 -27.05
CA PRO A 361 -23.98 -2.98 -25.65
C PRO A 361 -23.29 -1.99 -24.68
N THR A 362 -22.09 -1.54 -25.04
CA THR A 362 -21.31 -0.54 -24.31
C THR A 362 -21.99 0.82 -24.24
N ALA A 363 -22.63 1.31 -25.32
CA ALA A 363 -23.29 2.62 -25.34
C ALA A 363 -24.52 2.67 -24.40
N SER A 364 -25.30 1.59 -24.33
CA SER A 364 -26.47 1.49 -23.45
C SER A 364 -26.08 1.42 -21.96
N VAL A 365 -24.97 0.74 -21.66
CA VAL A 365 -24.41 0.63 -20.31
C VAL A 365 -23.90 1.99 -19.82
N LEU A 366 -23.22 2.76 -20.68
CA LEU A 366 -22.69 4.09 -20.32
C LEU A 366 -23.81 5.12 -20.11
N LEU A 367 -24.86 5.08 -20.95
CA LEU A 367 -26.06 5.92 -20.75
C LEU A 367 -26.79 5.62 -19.44
N THR A 368 -26.84 4.35 -19.03
CA THR A 368 -27.47 3.93 -17.76
C THR A 368 -26.62 4.36 -16.57
N PHE A 369 -25.30 4.23 -16.66
CA PHE A 369 -24.34 4.69 -15.67
C PHE A 369 -24.46 6.20 -15.42
N SER A 370 -24.41 7.02 -16.49
CA SER A 370 -24.52 8.47 -16.38
C SER A 370 -25.86 8.91 -15.78
N ARG A 371 -26.95 8.18 -16.04
CA ARG A 371 -28.27 8.45 -15.42
C ARG A 371 -28.31 8.10 -13.93
N LEU A 372 -27.74 6.97 -13.52
CA LEU A 372 -27.69 6.54 -12.12
C LEU A 372 -26.87 7.50 -11.27
N VAL A 373 -25.72 7.92 -11.82
CA VAL A 373 -24.82 8.90 -11.23
C VAL A 373 -25.47 10.28 -11.13
N ALA A 374 -26.09 10.79 -12.21
CA ALA A 374 -26.79 12.06 -12.19
C ALA A 374 -27.95 12.10 -11.17
N SER A 375 -28.68 10.99 -11.02
CA SER A 375 -29.75 10.88 -10.02
C SER A 375 -29.26 10.91 -8.57
N SER A 376 -27.99 10.55 -8.33
CA SER A 376 -27.37 10.53 -7.00
C SER A 376 -26.83 11.90 -6.61
N SER A 377 -26.25 12.65 -7.56
CA SER A 377 -25.77 14.02 -7.34
C SER A 377 -26.89 15.01 -6.99
N CYS A 378 -28.10 14.82 -7.53
CA CYS A 378 -29.26 15.66 -7.22
C CYS A 378 -29.83 15.48 -5.81
N VAL A 379 -29.39 14.48 -5.03
CA VAL A 379 -29.93 14.19 -3.69
C VAL A 379 -29.00 14.70 -2.57
N LEU A 380 -27.78 15.14 -2.89
CA LEU A 380 -26.72 15.45 -1.91
C LEU A 380 -26.38 16.93 -1.75
N PHE A 381 -27.05 17.84 -2.45
CA PHE A 381 -26.90 19.29 -2.23
C PHE A 381 -28.23 19.88 -1.73
N PRO A 382 -28.26 20.59 -0.58
CA PRO A 382 -29.36 21.48 -0.26
C PRO A 382 -29.37 22.72 -1.16
#